data_AF-A0A1L9TFJ6-F1
#
_entry.id   AF-A0A1L9TFJ6-F1
#
_cell.length_a   1.000
_cell.length_b   1.000
_cell.length_c   1.000
_cell.angle_alpha   90.00
_cell.angle_beta   90.00
_cell.angle_gamma   90.00
#
_symmetry.space_group_name_H-M   'P 1'
#
loop_
_entity.id
_entity.type
_entity.pdbx_description
1 polymer ?
#
loop_
_entity_poly.entity_id
_entity_poly.type
_entity_poly.pdbx_seq_one_letter_code
_entity_poly.pdbx_strand_id
1 'polypeptide(L)'
;MVPHAPIIDFFAWPNLRDHLIVSGITNITETTSALYVSQIRLKWPYELRDICKYNVSEDKYRFSSEFDNVYYDLQSWTIGSPQLQVLIESGPSMAGFDPSAVTQNHGDDPEADGSYWDRLLDSCDQM
;
A
#
# COMPACT_ATOMS: atom_id res chain seq x y z
N MET A 1 21.19 4.27 -5.98
CA MET A 1 19.87 3.72 -6.30
C MET A 1 19.99 2.22 -6.16
N VAL A 2 19.15 1.60 -5.32
CA VAL A 2 19.14 0.14 -5.14
C VAL A 2 18.37 -0.46 -6.33
N PRO A 3 18.94 -1.42 -7.08
CA PRO A 3 18.21 -2.08 -8.16
C PRO A 3 16.95 -2.77 -7.62
N HIS A 4 15.80 -2.52 -8.23
CA HIS A 4 14.53 -3.11 -7.85
C HIS A 4 13.56 -3.12 -9.05
N ALA A 5 12.49 -3.92 -8.96
CA ALA A 5 11.48 -3.99 -10.02
C ALA A 5 10.70 -2.67 -10.14
N PRO A 6 10.48 -2.11 -11.35
CA PRO A 6 9.78 -0.83 -11.54
C PRO A 6 8.38 -0.75 -10.90
N ILE A 7 7.73 -1.89 -10.67
CA ILE A 7 6.42 -1.96 -10.01
C ILE A 7 6.46 -1.43 -8.57
N ILE A 8 7.61 -1.50 -7.88
CA ILE A 8 7.77 -1.05 -6.49
C ILE A 8 7.62 0.47 -6.38
N ASP A 9 7.94 1.23 -7.42
CA ASP A 9 7.80 2.70 -7.42
C ASP A 9 6.33 3.16 -7.30
N PHE A 10 5.36 2.30 -7.61
CA PHE A 10 3.92 2.59 -7.51
C PHE A 10 3.36 2.49 -6.09
N PHE A 11 4.14 2.01 -5.13
CA PHE A 11 3.73 1.95 -3.73
C PHE A 11 4.02 3.29 -3.04
N ALA A 12 2.97 3.95 -2.55
CA ALA A 12 3.05 5.31 -2.02
C ALA A 12 3.90 5.42 -0.73
N TRP A 13 3.91 4.37 0.09
CA TRP A 13 4.58 4.40 1.40
C TRP A 13 6.06 3.99 1.31
N PRO A 14 7.01 4.85 1.73
CA PRO A 14 8.44 4.55 1.67
C PRO A 14 8.85 3.28 2.42
N ASN A 15 8.36 3.09 3.65
CA ASN A 15 8.68 1.90 4.45
C ASN A 15 8.23 0.61 3.77
N LEU A 16 7.00 0.62 3.22
CA LEU A 16 6.49 -0.51 2.45
C LEU A 16 7.40 -0.78 1.24
N ARG A 17 7.80 0.25 0.49
CA ARG A 17 8.77 0.09 -0.62
C ARG A 17 10.09 -0.52 -0.18
N ASP A 18 10.65 -0.06 0.94
CA ASP A 18 11.91 -0.59 1.45
C ASP A 18 11.77 -2.08 1.80
N HIS A 19 10.65 -2.48 2.41
CA HIS A 19 10.32 -3.89 2.63
C HIS A 19 10.21 -4.67 1.32
N LEU A 20 9.56 -4.11 0.29
CA LEU A 20 9.43 -4.75 -1.03
C LEU A 20 10.80 -4.97 -1.68
N ILE A 21 11.69 -3.96 -1.63
CA ILE A 21 13.06 -4.04 -2.17
C ILE A 21 13.86 -5.13 -1.43
N VAL A 22 13.81 -5.16 -0.09
CA VAL A 22 14.51 -6.18 0.71
C VAL A 22 13.96 -7.58 0.46
N SER A 23 12.65 -7.71 0.23
CA SER A 23 12.03 -9.00 -0.08
C SER A 23 12.35 -9.53 -1.48
N GLY A 24 12.95 -8.72 -2.36
CA GLY A 24 13.48 -9.17 -3.64
C GLY A 24 12.44 -9.40 -4.74
N ILE A 25 11.25 -8.80 -4.64
CA ILE A 25 10.16 -8.99 -5.60
C ILE A 25 10.58 -8.56 -7.00
N THR A 26 10.26 -9.40 -7.98
CA THR A 26 10.50 -9.10 -9.40
C THR A 26 9.21 -8.74 -10.15
N ASN A 27 8.07 -9.30 -9.73
CA ASN A 27 6.75 -9.08 -10.35
C ASN A 27 5.61 -9.14 -9.30
N ILE A 28 4.42 -8.68 -9.69
CA ILE A 28 3.20 -8.75 -8.88
C ILE A 28 2.06 -9.17 -9.82
N THR A 29 1.19 -10.07 -9.37
CA THR A 29 0.04 -10.50 -10.17
C THR A 29 -1.00 -9.38 -10.28
N GLU A 30 -1.86 -9.44 -11.31
CA GLU A 30 -2.95 -8.48 -11.47
C GLU A 30 -3.91 -8.51 -10.27
N THR A 31 -4.24 -9.71 -9.78
CA THR A 31 -5.09 -9.92 -8.59
C THR A 31 -4.48 -9.24 -7.36
N THR A 32 -3.20 -9.46 -7.10
CA THR A 32 -2.48 -8.92 -5.95
C THR A 32 -2.39 -7.39 -6.03
N SER A 33 -2.19 -6.85 -7.24
CA SER A 33 -2.22 -5.41 -7.49
C SER A 33 -3.61 -4.82 -7.23
N ALA A 34 -4.67 -5.50 -7.70
CA ALA A 34 -6.05 -5.08 -7.49
C ALA A 34 -6.44 -5.09 -6.00
N LEU A 35 -6.01 -6.13 -5.26
CA LEU A 35 -6.19 -6.23 -3.81
C LEU A 35 -5.47 -5.08 -3.09
N TYR A 36 -4.21 -4.78 -3.43
CA TYR A 36 -3.51 -3.66 -2.82
C TYR A 36 -4.25 -2.32 -3.02
N VAL A 37 -4.66 -2.02 -4.27
CA VAL A 37 -5.40 -0.79 -4.58
C VAL A 37 -6.74 -0.76 -3.85
N SER A 38 -7.43 -1.91 -3.71
CA SER A 38 -8.69 -2.00 -2.98
C SER A 38 -8.56 -1.78 -1.49
N GLN A 39 -7.34 -1.77 -0.93
CA GLN A 39 -7.09 -1.49 0.48
C GLN A 39 -6.72 -0.03 0.76
N ILE A 40 -6.37 0.77 -0.25
CA ILE A 40 -6.01 2.19 -0.05
C ILE A 40 -7.23 2.98 0.40
N ARG A 41 -7.07 3.78 1.46
CA ARG A 41 -8.13 4.62 2.05
C ARG A 41 -7.59 6.04 2.26
N LEU A 42 -8.46 7.02 2.06
CA LEU A 42 -8.20 8.42 2.42
C LEU A 42 -8.93 8.74 3.72
N LYS A 43 -8.21 9.26 4.72
CA LYS A 43 -8.76 9.78 5.97
C LYS A 43 -9.35 11.17 5.70
N TRP A 44 -10.60 11.18 5.25
CA TRP A 44 -11.34 12.41 4.99
C TRP A 44 -12.07 12.88 6.26
N PRO A 45 -11.76 14.06 6.83
CA PRO A 45 -12.35 14.51 8.10
C PRO A 45 -13.66 15.29 7.94
N TYR A 46 -14.13 15.51 6.71
CA TYR A 46 -15.33 16.31 6.40
C TYR A 46 -16.43 15.45 5.76
N GLU A 47 -17.54 16.07 5.35
CA GLU A 47 -18.60 15.36 4.63
C GLU A 47 -18.20 15.13 3.17
N LEU A 48 -18.78 14.13 2.51
CA LEU A 48 -18.52 13.83 1.09
C LEU A 48 -18.81 15.05 0.19
N ARG A 49 -19.80 15.87 0.58
CA ARG A 49 -20.18 17.08 -0.15
C ARG A 49 -19.11 18.16 -0.18
N ASP A 50 -18.15 18.11 0.75
CA ASP A 50 -17.08 19.10 0.88
C ASP A 50 -15.89 18.79 -0.04
N ILE A 51 -15.93 17.66 -0.77
CA ILE A 51 -14.88 17.26 -1.72
C ILE A 51 -14.77 18.22 -2.88
N CYS A 52 -15.90 18.66 -3.44
CA CYS A 52 -15.93 19.52 -4.60
C CYS A 52 -16.86 20.71 -4.41
N LYS A 53 -16.47 21.84 -5.01
CA LYS A 53 -17.23 23.09 -5.00
C LYS A 53 -17.53 23.46 -6.45
N TYR A 54 -18.75 23.96 -6.68
CA TYR A 54 -19.11 24.50 -7.98
C TYR A 54 -18.54 25.90 -8.14
N ASN A 55 -17.70 26.11 -9.15
CA ASN A 55 -17.18 27.42 -9.48
C ASN A 55 -18.10 28.10 -10.50
N VAL A 56 -18.89 29.07 -10.01
CA VAL A 56 -19.86 29.81 -10.83
C VAL A 56 -19.18 30.63 -11.93
N SER A 57 -17.98 31.16 -11.71
CA SER A 57 -17.30 32.00 -12.71
C SER A 57 -16.79 31.20 -13.91
N GLU A 58 -16.58 29.90 -13.73
CA GLU A 58 -16.04 29.00 -14.75
C GLU A 58 -17.02 27.92 -15.21
N ASP A 59 -18.22 27.90 -14.62
CA ASP A 59 -19.29 26.93 -14.89
C ASP A 59 -18.85 25.47 -14.74
N LYS A 60 -17.99 25.20 -13.75
CA LYS A 60 -17.33 23.88 -13.56
C LYS A 60 -17.20 23.52 -12.09
N TYR A 61 -17.27 22.21 -11.80
CA TYR A 61 -16.86 21.68 -10.51
C TYR A 61 -15.34 21.66 -10.40
N ARG A 62 -14.84 22.03 -9.22
CA ARG A 62 -13.43 21.85 -8.83
C ARG A 62 -13.36 21.15 -7.48
N PHE A 63 -12.27 20.45 -7.23
CA PHE A 63 -11.96 20.01 -5.88
C PHE A 63 -11.83 21.21 -4.96
N SER A 64 -12.27 21.02 -3.72
CA SER A 64 -12.10 22.03 -2.69
C SER A 64 -10.64 22.11 -2.28
N SER A 65 -10.20 23.28 -1.82
CA SER A 65 -8.88 23.44 -1.22
C SER A 65 -8.62 22.47 -0.07
N GLU A 66 -9.68 22.14 0.68
CA GLU A 66 -9.67 21.19 1.77
C GLU A 66 -9.37 19.78 1.26
N PHE A 67 -10.01 19.38 0.15
CA PHE A 67 -9.72 18.09 -0.50
C PHE A 67 -8.30 18.03 -1.02
N ASP A 68 -7.82 19.06 -1.72
CA ASP A 68 -6.45 19.09 -2.24
C ASP A 68 -5.43 18.97 -1.10
N ASN A 69 -5.62 19.71 0.00
CA ASN A 69 -4.75 19.64 1.16
C ASN A 69 -4.67 18.23 1.77
N VAL A 70 -5.79 17.53 1.87
CA VAL A 70 -5.85 16.15 2.39
C VAL A 70 -5.29 15.16 1.36
N TYR A 71 -5.56 15.35 0.08
CA TYR A 71 -5.11 14.45 -1.00
C TYR A 71 -3.59 14.45 -1.16
N TYR A 72 -2.96 15.62 -1.11
CA TYR A 72 -1.50 15.75 -1.26
C TYR A 72 -0.71 15.45 0.02
N ASP A 73 -1.37 15.31 1.17
CA ASP A 73 -0.74 14.90 2.42
C ASP A 73 -0.69 13.37 2.53
N LEU A 74 0.50 12.78 2.46
CA LEU A 74 0.68 11.32 2.61
C LEU A 74 0.17 10.80 3.96
N GLN A 75 0.18 11.61 5.02
CA GLN A 75 -0.31 11.20 6.35
C GLN A 75 -1.83 11.03 6.40
N SER A 76 -2.53 11.64 5.45
CA SER A 76 -3.96 11.51 5.27
C SER A 76 -4.36 10.21 4.55
N TRP A 77 -3.41 9.44 4.03
CA TRP A 77 -3.66 8.13 3.46
C TRP A 77 -3.43 7.02 4.49
N THR A 78 -4.14 5.91 4.33
CA THR A 78 -4.01 4.72 5.19
C THR A 78 -4.36 3.48 4.38
N ILE A 79 -4.08 2.30 4.92
CA ILE A 79 -4.48 1.03 4.32
C ILE A 79 -5.50 0.32 5.21
N GLY A 80 -6.48 -0.33 4.60
CA GLY A 80 -7.54 -1.06 5.32
C GLY A 80 -7.03 -2.33 5.99
N SER A 81 -6.00 -2.95 5.41
CA SER A 81 -5.37 -4.16 5.93
C SER A 81 -4.52 -3.87 7.18
N PRO A 82 -4.81 -4.49 8.33
CA PRO A 82 -3.98 -4.38 9.52
C PRO A 82 -2.53 -4.85 9.29
N GLN A 83 -2.34 -5.90 8.50
CA GLN A 83 -1.02 -6.48 8.21
C GLN A 83 -0.15 -5.50 7.41
N LEU A 84 -0.73 -4.88 6.36
CA LEU A 84 -0.03 -3.87 5.57
C LEU A 84 0.17 -2.58 6.37
N GLN A 85 -0.77 -2.23 7.25
CA GLN A 85 -0.65 -1.06 8.10
C GLN A 85 0.58 -1.18 9.03
N VAL A 86 0.83 -2.37 9.59
CA VAL A 86 2.04 -2.65 10.37
C VAL A 86 3.29 -2.43 9.51
N LEU A 87 3.35 -2.93 8.27
CA LEU A 87 4.49 -2.74 7.37
C LEU A 87 4.72 -1.27 6.99
N ILE A 88 3.65 -0.49 6.85
CA ILE A 88 3.73 0.95 6.57
C ILE A 88 4.27 1.71 7.79
N GLU A 89 3.83 1.34 8.99
CA GLU A 89 4.23 1.97 10.26
C GLU A 89 5.60 1.51 10.76
N SER A 90 6.05 0.33 10.31
CA SER A 90 7.37 -0.21 10.56
C SER A 90 8.42 0.67 9.89
N GLY A 91 9.00 1.60 10.64
CA GLY A 91 10.21 2.31 10.23
C GLY A 91 11.43 1.38 10.18
N PRO A 92 12.64 1.90 9.89
CA PRO A 92 13.84 1.12 9.51
C PRO A 92 14.52 0.42 10.70
N SER A 93 13.78 -0.25 11.57
CA SER A 93 14.32 -1.14 12.60
C SER A 93 14.05 -2.59 12.23
N MET A 94 14.88 -3.09 11.32
CA MET A 94 15.20 -4.52 11.18
C MET A 94 15.75 -5.04 12.52
N ALA A 95 14.87 -5.38 13.44
CA ALA A 95 15.18 -6.15 14.64
C ALA A 95 13.91 -6.86 15.13
N GLY A 96 13.37 -7.79 14.33
CA GLY A 96 12.37 -8.71 14.88
C GLY A 96 11.40 -9.36 13.90
N PHE A 97 11.27 -8.86 12.67
CA PHE A 97 10.48 -9.59 11.67
C PHE A 97 11.38 -10.62 11.00
N ASP A 98 11.34 -11.85 11.51
CA ASP A 98 11.91 -13.01 10.83
C ASP A 98 10.91 -13.48 9.75
N PRO A 99 11.16 -13.23 8.45
CA PRO A 99 10.26 -13.69 7.38
C PRO A 99 10.15 -15.22 7.37
N SER A 100 11.16 -15.92 7.91
CA SER A 100 11.22 -17.37 8.03
C SER A 100 10.19 -17.94 9.02
N ALA A 101 9.70 -17.14 9.98
CA ALA A 101 8.69 -17.60 10.94
C ALA A 101 7.31 -17.83 10.29
N VAL A 102 7.03 -17.16 9.17
CA VAL A 102 5.82 -17.41 8.36
C VAL A 102 6.00 -18.61 7.42
N THR A 103 7.25 -19.04 7.16
CA THR A 103 7.57 -20.13 6.23
C THR A 103 7.73 -21.50 6.89
N GLN A 104 7.62 -21.62 8.22
CA GLN A 104 7.64 -22.93 8.88
C GLN A 104 6.30 -23.66 8.75
N ASN A 105 5.89 -23.94 7.52
CA ASN A 105 5.13 -25.13 7.16
C ASN A 105 5.45 -25.47 5.70
N HIS A 106 6.16 -26.60 5.53
CA HIS A 106 6.49 -27.31 4.29
C HIS A 106 7.70 -26.82 3.46
N GLY A 107 8.82 -27.52 3.69
CA GLY A 107 9.60 -28.26 2.68
C GLY A 107 10.09 -27.53 1.44
N ASP A 108 11.40 -27.26 1.43
CA ASP A 108 12.32 -27.28 0.28
C ASP A 108 11.72 -27.10 -1.14
N ASP A 109 11.68 -25.85 -1.62
CA ASP A 109 11.74 -25.54 -3.05
C ASP A 109 12.35 -24.14 -3.29
N PRO A 110 13.37 -23.98 -4.16
CA PRO A 110 13.99 -22.70 -4.48
C PRO A 110 13.25 -21.94 -5.61
N GLU A 111 11.91 -21.94 -5.58
CA GLU A 111 11.04 -21.13 -6.46
C GLU A 111 10.04 -20.34 -5.61
N ALA A 112 10.55 -19.39 -4.82
CA ALA A 112 9.72 -18.48 -4.02
C ALA A 112 9.71 -17.07 -4.64
N ASP A 113 9.16 -16.92 -5.85
CA ASP A 113 9.01 -15.59 -6.50
C ASP A 113 7.54 -15.15 -6.64
N GLY A 114 6.61 -15.76 -5.88
CA GLY A 114 5.20 -15.33 -5.90
C GLY A 114 4.43 -15.51 -4.59
N SER A 115 4.92 -16.34 -3.66
CA SER A 115 4.06 -16.84 -2.59
C SER A 115 3.87 -15.89 -1.40
N TYR A 116 4.84 -15.01 -1.08
CA TYR A 116 4.75 -14.23 0.16
C TYR A 116 3.70 -13.11 0.08
N TRP A 117 3.69 -12.36 -1.02
CA TRP A 117 2.77 -11.23 -1.20
C TRP A 117 1.36 -11.66 -1.55
N ASP A 118 1.22 -12.70 -2.38
CA ASP A 118 -0.08 -13.30 -2.64
C ASP A 118 -0.69 -13.80 -1.33
N ARG A 119 0.08 -14.47 -0.45
CA ARG A 119 -0.40 -14.88 0.88
C ARG A 119 -0.71 -13.70 1.80
N LEU A 120 0.12 -12.66 1.81
CA LEU A 120 -0.07 -11.50 2.69
C LEU A 120 -1.33 -10.71 2.30
N LEU A 121 -1.59 -10.56 1.00
CA LEU A 121 -2.77 -9.87 0.47
C LEU A 121 -4.02 -10.77 0.45
N ASP A 122 -3.89 -12.07 0.20
CA ASP A 122 -4.99 -13.04 0.39
C ASP A 122 -5.44 -13.09 1.85
N SER A 123 -4.50 -13.00 2.80
CA SER A 123 -4.82 -12.88 4.23
C SER A 123 -5.60 -11.59 4.55
N CYS A 124 -5.55 -10.57 3.68
CA CYS A 124 -6.34 -9.35 3.84
C CYS A 124 -7.77 -9.50 3.29
N ASP A 125 -7.99 -10.43 2.35
CA ASP A 125 -9.30 -10.67 1.72
C ASP A 125 -10.22 -11.57 2.58
N GLN A 126 -9.65 -12.35 3.51
CA GLN A 126 -10.37 -13.30 4.36
C GLN A 126 -10.96 -12.72 5.67
N MET A 127 -11.02 -11.39 5.85
CA MET A 127 -11.62 -10.72 7.03
C MET A 127 -12.82 -9.84 6.65
#